data_AF-A0A4P6JNU7-F1
#
_entry.id   AF-A0A4P6JNU7-F1
#
_cell.length_a   1.000
_cell.length_b   1.000
_cell.length_c   1.000
_cell.angle_alpha   90.00
_cell.angle_beta   90.00
_cell.angle_gamma   90.00
#
_symmetry.space_group_name_H-M   'P 1'
#
loop_
_entity.id
_entity.type
_entity.pdbx_description
1 polymer ?
#
loop_
_entity_poly.entity_id
_entity_poly.type
_entity_poly.pdbx_seq_one_letter_code
_entity_poly.pdbx_strand_id
1 'polypeptide(L)' 'MRQYLAEAIRRNVLLPLNTGKRGATDLDMLAAHVSGSLLGLVMWWLDHHLSPSAEEVGDLFWRLISPGVNDVLDVAV' A
#
# COMPACT_ATOMS: atom_id res chain seq x y z
N MET A 1 -6.81 -13.45 -4.98
CA MET A 1 -6.18 -12.74 -3.84
C MET A 1 -5.71 -11.33 -4.18
N ARG A 2 -4.84 -11.12 -5.18
CA ARG A 2 -4.33 -9.76 -5.54
C ARG A 2 -5.43 -8.72 -5.80
N GLN A 3 -6.44 -9.06 -6.60
CA GLN A 3 -7.59 -8.16 -6.88
C GLN A 3 -8.43 -7.87 -5.63
N TYR A 4 -8.56 -8.84 -4.73
CA TYR A 4 -9.31 -8.67 -3.48
C TYR A 4 -8.60 -7.68 -2.54
N LEU A 5 -7.27 -7.82 -2.38
CA LEU A 5 -6.47 -6.89 -1.57
C LEU A 5 -6.46 -5.48 -2.16
N ALA A 6 -6.36 -5.37 -3.48
CA ALA A 6 -6.45 -4.07 -4.17
C ALA A 6 -7.80 -3.40 -3.91
N GLU A 7 -8.91 -4.12 -4.06
CA GLU A 7 -10.22 -3.55 -3.78
C GLU A 7 -10.41 -3.19 -2.30
N ALA A 8 -9.86 -3.99 -1.39
CA ALA A 8 -9.90 -3.69 0.05
C ALA A 8 -9.10 -2.42 0.40
N ILE A 9 -7.89 -2.26 -0.16
CA ILE A 9 -7.07 -1.05 0.02
C ILE A 9 -7.76 0.17 -0.60
N ARG A 10 -8.30 0.03 -1.82
CA ARG A 10 -9.02 1.10 -2.49
C ARG A 10 -10.18 1.60 -1.65
N ARG A 11 -11.04 0.70 -1.17
CA ARG A 11 -12.25 1.06 -0.41
C ARG A 11 -11.97 1.59 0.99
N ASN A 12 -11.08 0.96 1.73
CA ASN A 12 -10.94 1.21 3.16
C ASN A 12 -9.81 2.19 3.50
N VAL A 13 -8.86 2.39 2.59
CA VAL A 13 -7.68 3.23 2.84
C VAL A 13 -7.67 4.44 1.90
N LEU A 14 -7.73 4.21 0.58
CA LEU A 14 -7.51 5.29 -0.38
C LEU A 14 -8.74 6.17 -0.59
N LEU A 15 -9.94 5.59 -0.69
CA LEU A 15 -11.17 6.34 -0.91
C LEU A 15 -11.45 7.36 0.22
N PRO A 16 -11.27 7.02 1.51
CA PRO A 16 -11.41 8.00 2.61
C PRO A 16 -10.36 9.12 2.58
N LEU A 17 -9.16 8.85 2.05
CA LEU A 17 -8.06 9.82 1.95
C LEU A 17 -8.14 10.67 0.68
N ASN A 18 -8.92 10.25 -0.32
CA ASN A 18 -9.08 11.00 -1.56
C ASN A 18 -9.93 12.26 -1.30
N THR A 19 -9.29 13.42 -1.34
CA THR A 19 -9.94 14.73 -1.21
C THR A 19 -10.71 15.17 -2.47
N GLY A 20 -10.98 14.25 -3.39
CA GLY A 20 -11.64 14.51 -4.67
C GLY A 20 -10.71 15.02 -5.77
N LYS A 21 -9.41 15.13 -5.49
CA LYS A 21 -8.40 15.61 -6.44
C LYS A 21 -7.96 14.58 -7.47
N ARG A 22 -8.19 13.28 -7.22
CA ARG A 22 -7.70 12.18 -8.07
C ARG A 22 -8.82 11.36 -8.69
N GLY A 23 -8.57 10.93 -9.93
CA GLY A 23 -9.51 10.12 -10.70
C GLY A 23 -9.54 8.67 -10.21
N ALA A 24 -10.58 7.93 -10.60
CA ALA A 24 -10.73 6.52 -10.25
C ALA A 24 -9.52 5.67 -10.71
N THR A 25 -8.96 5.98 -11.89
CA THR A 25 -7.80 5.29 -12.45
C THR A 25 -6.54 5.45 -11.59
N ASP A 26 -6.30 6.64 -11.03
CA ASP A 26 -5.15 6.89 -10.15
C ASP A 26 -5.27 6.05 -8.87
N LEU A 27 -6.47 6.00 -8.30
CA LEU A 27 -6.75 5.21 -7.10
C LEU A 27 -6.63 3.71 -7.35
N ASP A 28 -7.05 3.23 -8.52
CA ASP A 28 -6.94 1.82 -8.89
C ASP A 28 -5.47 1.42 -9.06
N MET A 29 -4.67 2.27 -9.72
CA MET A 29 -3.23 2.06 -9.86
C MET A 29 -2.51 2.07 -8.51
N LEU A 30 -2.85 3.04 -7.65
CA LEU A 30 -2.27 3.13 -6.32
C LEU A 30 -2.66 1.92 -5.45
N ALA A 31 -3.92 1.50 -5.49
CA ALA A 31 -4.38 0.31 -4.78
C ALA A 31 -3.66 -0.96 -5.24
N ALA A 32 -3.46 -1.12 -6.56
CA ALA A 32 -2.71 -2.24 -7.12
C ALA A 32 -1.24 -2.20 -6.69
N HIS A 33 -0.60 -1.02 -6.67
CA HIS A 33 0.76 -0.84 -6.20
C HIS A 33 0.91 -1.22 -4.71
N VAL A 34 0.11 -0.61 -3.84
CA VAL A 34 0.14 -0.85 -2.38
C VAL A 34 -0.08 -2.34 -2.07
N SER A 35 -1.04 -2.98 -2.74
CA SER A 35 -1.33 -4.40 -2.55
C SER A 35 -0.20 -5.31 -3.01
N GLY A 36 0.42 -4.98 -4.16
CA GLY A 36 1.54 -5.73 -4.70
C GLY A 36 2.76 -5.64 -3.78
N SER A 37 3.09 -4.42 -3.33
CA SER A 37 4.19 -4.17 -2.40
C SER A 37 3.99 -4.90 -1.07
N LEU A 38 2.77 -4.87 -0.50
CA LEU A 38 2.47 -5.56 0.75
C LEU A 38 2.62 -7.08 0.59
N LEU A 39 2.03 -7.65 -0.46
CA LEU A 39 2.11 -9.09 -0.69
C LEU A 39 3.56 -9.54 -0.93
N GLY A 40 4.32 -8.79 -1.72
CA GLY A 40 5.73 -9.07 -1.98
C GLY A 40 6.57 -9.02 -0.70
N LEU A 41 6.35 -8.02 0.15
CA LEU A 41 7.07 -7.89 1.41
C LEU A 41 6.72 -9.01 2.40
N VAL A 42 5.43 -9.38 2.50
CA VAL A 42 4.99 -10.51 3.34
C VAL A 42 5.59 -11.82 2.84
N MET A 43 5.58 -12.07 1.53
CA MET A 43 6.21 -13.27 0.96
C MET A 43 7.71 -13.32 1.30
N TRP A 44 8.42 -12.22 1.09
CA TRP A 44 9.84 -12.12 1.45
C TRP A 44 10.08 -12.37 2.94
N TRP A 45 9.24 -11.82 3.81
CA TRP A 45 9.33 -11.97 5.26
C TRP A 45 9.11 -13.41 5.72
N LEU A 46 8.12 -14.09 5.11
CA LEU A 46 7.88 -15.51 5.33
C LEU A 46 9.08 -16.36 4.91
N ASP A 47 9.70 -16.05 3.77
CA ASP A 47 10.91 -16.73 3.30
C ASP A 47 12.14 -16.45 4.17
N HIS A 48 12.17 -15.32 4.90
CA HIS A 48 13.22 -14.93 5.83
C HIS A 48 12.95 -15.33 7.29
N HIS A 49 12.21 -16.42 7.50
CA HIS A 49 11.95 -17.00 8.82
C HIS A 49 11.34 -16.03 9.84
N LEU A 50 10.44 -15.13 9.37
CA LEU A 50 9.78 -14.14 10.22
C LEU A 50 10.77 -13.18 10.91
N SER A 51 11.91 -12.90 10.26
CA SER A 51 12.89 -11.91 10.69
C SER A 51 12.99 -10.83 9.60
N PRO A 52 12.85 -9.53 9.91
CA PRO A 52 12.72 -8.86 11.23
C PRO A 52 11.32 -8.99 11.87
N SER A 53 11.01 -8.32 12.99
CA SER A 53 9.69 -8.40 13.64
C SER A 53 8.56 -7.90 12.73
N ALA A 54 7.31 -8.26 13.04
CA ALA A 54 6.15 -7.82 12.27
C ALA A 54 6.02 -6.28 12.25
N GLU A 55 6.33 -5.62 13.37
CA GLU A 55 6.36 -4.17 13.50
C GLU A 55 7.44 -3.55 12.60
N GLU A 56 8.66 -4.11 12.62
CA GLU A 56 9.76 -3.66 11.78
C GLU A 56 9.45 -3.83 10.28
N VAL A 57 8.77 -4.92 9.90
CA VAL A 57 8.25 -5.12 8.54
C VAL A 57 7.17 -4.10 8.20
N GLY A 58 6.30 -3.74 9.14
CA GLY A 58 5.31 -2.68 8.98
C GLY A 58 5.95 -1.32 8.71
N ASP A 59 7.01 -0.98 9.45
CA ASP A 59 7.77 0.26 9.24
C ASP A 59 8.48 0.26 7.88
N LEU A 60 9.08 -0.88 7.49
CA LEU A 60 9.67 -1.09 6.17
C LEU A 60 8.65 -0.90 5.05
N PHE A 61 7.45 -1.45 5.20
CA PHE A 61 6.37 -1.29 4.25
C PHE A 61 6.01 0.17 4.04
N TRP A 62 5.75 0.92 5.12
CA TRP A 62 5.41 2.34 5.03
C TRP A 62 6.52 3.14 4.36
N ARG A 63 7.77 2.93 4.75
CA ARG A 63 8.92 3.61 4.12
C ARG A 63 9.01 3.33 2.61
N LEU A 64 8.61 2.14 2.17
CA LEU A 64 8.64 1.75 0.76
C LEU A 64 7.52 2.44 -0.05
N ILE A 65 6.31 2.54 0.50
CA ILE A 65 5.14 3.02 -0.26
C ILE A 65 4.86 4.52 -0.09
N SER A 66 5.27 5.14 1.02
CA SER A 66 4.93 6.54 1.34
C SER A 66 5.28 7.54 0.22
N PRO A 67 6.45 7.46 -0.46
CA PRO A 67 6.76 8.40 -1.54
C PRO A 67 5.72 8.37 -2.67
N GLY A 68 5.33 7.18 -3.12
CA GLY A 68 4.35 7.02 -4.20
C GLY A 68 2.92 7.35 -3.76
N VAL A 69 2.57 7.03 -2.51
CA VAL A 69 1.27 7.39 -1.93
C VAL A 69 1.14 8.91 -1.78
N ASN A 70 2.18 9.60 -1.27
CA ASN A 70 2.15 11.04 -1.05
C ASN A 70 2.08 11.82 -2.38
N ASP A 71 2.83 11.39 -3.40
CA ASP A 71 2.79 12.01 -4.73
C ASP A 71 1.39 11.88 -5.37
N VAL A 72 0.81 10.68 -5.30
CA VAL A 72 -0.52 10.42 -5.87
C VAL A 72 -1.60 11.07 -5.03
N LEU A 73 -1.54 11.10 -3.71
CA LEU A 73 -2.63 11.66 -2.90
C LEU A 73 -2.47 13.16 -2.59
N ASP A 74 -1.35 13.79 -2.94
CA ASP A 74 -1.04 15.20 -2.65
C ASP A 74 -1.21 15.52 -1.15
N VAL A 75 -0.86 14.55 -0.30
CA VAL A 75 -0.85 14.66 1.16
C VAL A 75 0.59 14.67 1.63
N ALA A 76 0.95 15.74 2.35
CA ALA A 76 2.16 15.77 3.16
C ALA A 76 1.87 14.99 4.46
N VAL A 77 2.41 13.78 4.57
CA VAL A 77 2.56 13.08 5.86
C VAL A 77 4.01 13.28 6.32
#